data_AF-A0A0D0C273-F1
#
_entry.id   AF-A0A0D0C273-F1
#
_cell.length_a   1.000
_cell.length_b   1.000
_cell.length_c   1.000
_cell.angle_alpha   90.00
_cell.angle_beta   90.00
_cell.angle_gamma   90.00
#
_symmetry.space_group_name_H-M   'P 1'
#
loop_
_entity.id
_entity.type
_entity.pdbx_description
1 polymer ?
#
loop_
_entity_poly.entity_id
_entity_poly.type
_entity_poly.pdbx_seq_one_letter_code
_entity_poly.pdbx_strand_id
1 'polypeptide(L)' 'MRPGDTNTDLPCTHDIMTFLHNSIVNFIKQLKIDIQSPATGCVSTMMDLWSVDQTKAAFFGLTAH' A
#
# COMPACT_ATOMS: atom_id res chain seq x y z
N MET A 1 21.00 12.29 -5.51
CA MET A 1 21.16 12.65 -6.93
C MET A 1 22.51 12.17 -7.39
N ARG A 2 22.54 11.36 -8.44
CA ARG A 2 23.77 11.03 -9.16
C ARG A 2 24.24 12.29 -9.93
N PRO A 3 25.55 12.48 -10.10
CA PRO A 3 26.04 13.54 -10.99
C PRO A 3 25.46 13.33 -12.39
N GLY A 4 24.64 14.27 -12.87
CA GLY A 4 23.99 14.23 -14.18
C GLY A 4 22.46 14.12 -14.15
N ASP A 5 21.84 13.84 -13.01
CA ASP A 5 20.38 13.83 -12.91
C ASP A 5 19.82 15.25 -13.07
N THR A 6 18.84 15.42 -13.95
CA THR A 6 18.07 16.64 -14.15
C THR A 6 16.69 16.53 -13.51
N ASN A 7 15.97 17.65 -13.34
CA ASN A 7 14.63 17.64 -12.75
C ASN A 7 13.61 16.81 -13.55
N THR A 8 13.86 16.56 -14.84
CA THR A 8 13.02 15.68 -15.68
C THR A 8 13.25 14.20 -15.40
N ASP A 9 14.34 13.85 -14.74
CA ASP A 9 14.64 12.46 -14.36
C ASP A 9 13.98 12.08 -13.02
N LEU A 10 13.40 13.06 -12.32
CA LEU A 10 12.62 12.83 -11.11
C LEU A 10 11.16 12.55 -11.48
N PRO A 11 10.55 11.49 -10.92
CA PRO A 11 9.13 11.26 -11.10
C PRO A 11 8.35 12.43 -10.52
N CYS A 12 7.38 12.93 -11.27
CA CYS A 12 6.54 14.02 -10.75
C CYS A 12 5.54 13.48 -9.73
N THR A 13 4.87 14.36 -9.00
CA THR A 13 3.85 13.98 -8.02
C THR A 13 2.78 13.07 -8.63
N HIS A 14 2.40 13.30 -9.89
CA HIS A 14 1.42 12.45 -10.57
C HIS A 14 1.93 11.03 -10.81
N ASP A 15 3.20 10.88 -11.20
CA ASP A 15 3.82 9.57 -11.43
C ASP A 15 3.91 8.77 -10.12
N ILE A 16 4.32 9.43 -9.04
CA ILE A 16 4.41 8.81 -7.70
C ILE A 16 3.03 8.38 -7.23
N MET A 17 2.02 9.24 -7.34
CA MET A 17 0.65 8.92 -6.92
C MET A 17 0.06 7.78 -7.74
N THR A 18 0.30 7.77 -9.06
CA THR A 18 -0.14 6.69 -9.95
C THR A 18 0.52 5.37 -9.59
N PHE A 19 1.83 5.39 -9.32
CA PHE A 19 2.57 4.21 -8.88
C PHE A 19 2.02 3.66 -7.54
N LEU A 20 1.79 4.54 -6.56
CA LEU A 20 1.25 4.15 -5.25
C LEU A 20 -0.15 3.55 -5.37
N HIS A 21 -1.04 4.20 -6.12
CA HIS A 21 -2.39 3.69 -6.38
C HIS A 21 -2.34 2.29 -7.00
N ASN A 22 -1.56 2.11 -8.05
CA ASN A 22 -1.44 0.83 -8.75
C ASN A 22 -0.83 -0.25 -7.85
N SER A 23 0.15 0.11 -7.02
CA SER A 23 0.77 -0.81 -6.05
C SER A 23 -0.24 -1.30 -5.01
N ILE A 24 -1.06 -0.41 -4.45
CA ILE A 24 -2.11 -0.77 -3.48
C ILE A 24 -3.16 -1.67 -4.14
N VAL A 25 -3.61 -1.32 -5.35
CA VAL A 25 -4.58 -2.14 -6.10
C VAL A 25 -4.04 -3.54 -6.36
N ASN A 26 -2.77 -3.66 -6.76
CA ASN A 26 -2.14 -4.95 -7.01
C ASN A 26 -1.98 -5.77 -5.73
N PHE A 27 -1.57 -5.13 -4.63
CA PHE A 27 -1.50 -5.77 -3.32
C PHE A 27 -2.86 -6.38 -2.90
N ILE A 28 -3.94 -5.61 -2.98
CA ILE A 28 -5.28 -6.09 -2.60
C ILE A 28 -5.74 -7.23 -3.50
N LYS A 29 -5.45 -7.17 -4.81
CA LYS A 29 -5.76 -8.26 -5.75
C LYS A 29 -5.02 -9.54 -5.38
N GLN A 30 -3.73 -9.43 -5.07
CA GLN A 30 -2.92 -10.58 -4.68
C GLN A 30 -3.40 -11.17 -3.37
N LEU A 31 -3.64 -10.33 -2.35
CA LEU A 31 -4.18 -10.76 -1.06
C LEU A 31 -5.51 -11.51 -1.23
N LYS A 32 -6.40 -11.04 -2.11
CA LYS A 32 -7.65 -11.73 -2.41
C LYS A 32 -7.40 -13.13 -2.99
N ILE A 33 -6.46 -13.26 -3.93
CA ILE A 33 -6.10 -14.55 -4.54
C ILE A 33 -5.55 -15.49 -3.47
N ASP A 34 -4.66 -15.00 -2.61
CA ASP A 34 -3.99 -15.79 -1.59
C ASP A 34 -4.98 -16.30 -0.54
N ILE A 35 -5.92 -15.45 -0.09
CA ILE A 35 -6.99 -15.84 0.84
C ILE A 35 -7.94 -16.88 0.21
N GLN A 36 -8.19 -16.77 -1.10
CA GLN A 36 -9.07 -17.69 -1.83
C GLN A 36 -8.35 -18.97 -2.30
N SER A 37 -7.04 -19.06 -2.08
CA SER A 37 -6.24 -20.21 -2.48
C SER A 37 -6.65 -21.47 -1.72
N PRO A 38 -6.64 -22.66 -2.35
CA PRO A 38 -6.90 -23.93 -1.68
C PRO A 38 -5.91 -24.27 -0.55
N ALA A 39 -4.79 -23.54 -0.45
CA ALA A 39 -3.82 -23.62 0.65
C ALA A 39 -4.31 -22.87 1.91
N THR A 40 -5.52 -23.19 2.34
CA THR A 40 -6.20 -22.56 3.48
C THR A 40 -5.36 -22.73 4.75
N GLY A 41 -4.90 -21.63 5.34
CA GLY A 41 -4.18 -21.60 6.63
C GLY A 41 -2.84 -20.85 6.63
N CYS A 42 -2.34 -20.43 5.46
CA CYS A 42 -1.06 -19.72 5.36
C CYS A 42 -1.16 -18.20 5.39
N VAL A 43 -2.38 -17.64 5.33
CA VAL A 43 -2.59 -16.18 5.35
C VAL A 43 -3.13 -15.77 6.71
N SER A 44 -2.45 -14.84 7.37
CA SER A 44 -2.95 -14.18 8.58
C SER A 44 -3.04 -12.69 8.35
N THR A 45 -4.09 -12.05 8.85
CA THR A 45 -4.26 -10.60 8.72
C THR A 45 -4.41 -9.97 10.10
N MET A 46 -3.61 -8.94 10.37
CA MET A 46 -3.75 -8.08 11.54
C MET A 46 -4.44 -6.79 11.09
N MET A 47 -5.59 -6.50 11.70
CA MET A 47 -6.34 -5.26 11.48
C MET A 47 -6.20 -4.39 12.72
N ASP A 48 -5.74 -3.16 12.54
CA ASP A 48 -5.60 -2.18 13.61
C ASP A 48 -6.49 -0.97 13.31
N LEU A 49 -7.18 -0.47 14.33
CA LEU A 49 -8.04 0.69 14.22
C LEU A 49 -7.71 1.64 15.36
N TRP A 50 -7.28 2.84 15.00
CA TRP A 50 -6.96 3.88 15.98
C TRP A 50 -7.49 5.23 15.52
N SER A 51 -7.74 6.11 16.48
CA SER A 51 -8.10 7.50 16.22
C SER A 51 -7.01 8.42 16.75
N VAL A 52 -6.81 9.56 16.09
CA VAL A 52 -5.91 10.61 16.58
C VAL A 52 -6.71 11.91 16.72
N ASP A 53 -6.88 12.36 17.96
CA ASP A 53 -7.72 13.53 18.27
C ASP A 53 -7.27 14.81 17.54
N GLN A 54 -5.96 14.98 17.33
CA GLN A 54 -5.40 16.12 16.60
C GLN A 54 -5.85 16.17 15.14
N THR A 55 -6.02 15.02 14.48
CA THR A 55 -6.44 14.95 13.09
C THR A 55 -7.95 14.81 12.95
N LYS A 56 -8.67 14.56 14.06
CA LYS A 56 -10.10 14.22 14.08
C LYS A 56 -10.45 13.12 13.06
N ALA A 57 -9.52 12.18 12.87
CA ALA A 57 -9.63 11.10 11.91
C ALA A 57 -9.48 9.74 12.60
N ALA A 58 -10.15 8.74 12.03
CA ALA A 58 -9.91 7.33 12.33
C ALA A 58 -9.06 6.73 11.22
N PHE A 59 -8.14 5.86 11.60
CA PHE A 59 -7.22 5.16 10.72
C PHE A 59 -7.46 3.67 10.81
N PHE A 60 -7.45 3.01 9.66
CA PHE A 60 -7.56 1.57 9.54
C PHE A 60 -6.27 1.04 8.93
N GLY A 61 -5.51 0.30 9.72
CA GLY A 61 -4.32 -0.44 9.29
C GLY A 61 -4.68 -1.89 8.97
N LEU A 62 -4.18 -2.39 7.85
CA LEU A 62 -4.26 -3.81 7.51
C LEU A 62 -2.85 -4.31 7.18
N THR A 63 -2.41 -5.33 7.91
CA THR A 63 -1.18 -6.07 7.64
C THR A 63 -1.56 -7.50 7.31
N ALA A 64 -1.05 -8.04 6.20
CA ALA A 64 -1.22 -9.44 5.84
C ALA A 64 0.15 -10.13 5.84
N HIS A 65 0.22 -11.32 6.44
CA HIS A 65 1.38 -12.22 6.46
C HIS A 65 1.04 -13.52 5.74
#